data_AF-A0A1H8AWF7-F1
#
_entry.id   AF-A0A1H8AWF7-F1
#
_cell.length_a   1.000
_cell.length_b   1.000
_cell.length_c   1.000
_cell.angle_alpha   90.00
_cell.angle_beta   90.00
_cell.angle_gamma   90.00
#
_symmetry.space_group_name_H-M   'P 1'
#
loop_
_entity.id
_entity.type
_entity.pdbx_description
1 polymer ?
#
loop_
_entity_poly.entity_id
_entity_poly.type
_entity_poly.pdbx_seq_one_letter_code
_entity_poly.pdbx_strand_id
1 'polypeptide(L)'
;MEILTDEQAIEKVDHFFIETFKRYALLKAFAEVLRFPFFAFYKGGGHVRYDDHLISSHFEPFPLLGGRSANLVIGVKYRKDYMEIIWSSFHEWGHLSQPTLTNEIRLNPLLTHQRESDAWDRAETKLKDFAILQPHMHKFYIYRDQCLNDYYDKIPK
;
A
#
# COMPACT_ATOMS: atom_id res chain seq x y z
N MET A 1 -19.15 -9.97 -8.23
CA MET A 1 -17.89 -9.62 -8.91
C MET A 1 -17.00 -10.84 -8.87
N GLU A 2 -16.31 -11.13 -9.97
CA GLU A 2 -15.54 -12.35 -10.18
C GLU A 2 -14.14 -12.18 -9.58
N ILE A 3 -13.71 -13.15 -8.75
CA ILE A 3 -12.31 -13.22 -8.32
C ILE A 3 -11.49 -13.50 -9.58
N LEU A 4 -10.51 -12.64 -9.85
CA LEU A 4 -9.66 -12.80 -11.02
C LEU A 4 -8.82 -14.07 -10.89
N THR A 5 -8.65 -14.80 -11.99
CA THR A 5 -7.61 -15.83 -12.07
C THR A 5 -6.23 -15.18 -11.92
N ASP A 6 -5.20 -15.98 -11.63
CA ASP A 6 -3.84 -15.47 -11.55
C ASP A 6 -3.41 -14.86 -12.91
N GLU A 7 -3.82 -15.43 -14.05
CA GLU A 7 -3.52 -14.83 -15.36
C GLU A 7 -4.21 -13.47 -15.54
N GLN A 8 -5.48 -13.34 -15.16
CA GLN A 8 -6.22 -12.09 -15.26
C GLN A 8 -5.64 -11.00 -14.33
N ALA A 9 -5.21 -11.37 -13.13
CA ALA A 9 -4.56 -10.45 -12.22
C ALA A 9 -3.20 -9.99 -12.76
N ILE A 10 -2.39 -10.89 -13.34
CA ILE A 10 -1.13 -10.55 -14.01
C ILE A 10 -1.38 -9.59 -15.17
N GLU A 11 -2.36 -9.85 -16.03
CA GLU A 11 -2.70 -8.98 -17.17
C GLU A 11 -3.07 -7.56 -16.70
N LYS A 12 -3.86 -7.45 -15.62
CA LYS A 12 -4.23 -6.16 -15.02
C LYS A 12 -3.04 -5.41 -14.45
N VAL A 13 -2.17 -6.12 -13.73
CA VAL A 13 -0.91 -5.56 -13.22
C VAL A 13 -0.08 -5.02 -14.37
N ASP A 14 0.14 -5.83 -15.42
CA ASP A 14 0.98 -5.46 -16.55
C ASP A 14 0.44 -4.27 -17.32
N HIS A 15 -0.86 -4.24 -17.58
CA HIS A 15 -1.52 -3.09 -18.19
C HIS A 15 -1.36 -1.83 -17.34
N PHE A 16 -1.57 -1.93 -16.03
CA PHE A 16 -1.37 -0.80 -15.10
C PHE A 16 0.08 -0.29 -15.13
N PHE A 17 1.06 -1.19 -15.18
CA PHE A 17 2.47 -0.83 -15.24
C PHE A 17 2.82 -0.11 -16.53
N ILE A 18 2.34 -0.64 -17.65
CA ILE A 18 2.52 -0.07 -18.99
C ILE A 18 1.96 1.35 -19.03
N GLU A 19 0.76 1.60 -18.52
CA GLU A 19 0.15 2.93 -18.61
C GLU A 19 0.76 3.94 -17.65
N THR A 20 1.05 3.52 -16.41
CA THR A 20 1.51 4.44 -15.38
C THR A 20 3.01 4.73 -15.49
N PHE A 21 3.85 3.70 -15.62
CA PHE A 21 5.30 3.85 -15.49
C PHE A 21 6.04 4.07 -16.80
N LYS A 22 5.35 4.09 -17.95
CA LYS A 22 5.89 4.65 -19.21
C LYS A 22 6.51 6.04 -18.99
N ARG A 23 5.98 6.81 -18.03
CA ARG A 23 6.43 8.17 -17.69
C ARG A 23 7.53 8.22 -16.60
N TYR A 24 7.84 7.11 -15.94
CA TYR A 24 8.75 7.07 -14.78
C TYR A 24 9.80 5.96 -14.93
N ALA A 25 10.84 6.22 -15.72
CA ALA A 25 11.89 5.23 -16.06
C ALA A 25 12.54 4.55 -14.83
N LEU A 26 12.69 5.27 -13.71
CA LEU A 26 13.22 4.74 -12.44
C LEU A 26 12.29 3.73 -11.76
N LEU A 27 10.98 3.90 -11.85
CA LEU A 27 10.01 2.95 -11.30
C LEU A 27 9.96 1.64 -12.09
N LYS A 28 10.38 1.66 -13.37
CA LYS A 28 10.54 0.44 -14.16
C LYS A 28 11.56 -0.53 -13.57
N ALA A 29 12.63 0.00 -12.95
CA ALA A 29 13.64 -0.82 -12.28
C ALA A 29 13.10 -1.52 -11.01
N PHE A 30 12.01 -0.99 -10.44
CA PHE A 30 11.32 -1.54 -9.28
C PHE A 30 9.94 -2.10 -9.64
N ALA A 31 9.67 -2.33 -10.93
CA ALA A 31 8.37 -2.82 -11.37
C ALA A 31 8.05 -4.18 -10.76
N GLU A 32 9.03 -5.09 -10.74
CA GLU A 32 8.89 -6.41 -10.09
C GLU A 32 8.56 -6.32 -8.59
N VAL A 33 9.09 -5.30 -7.91
CA VAL A 33 8.79 -5.06 -6.49
C VAL A 33 7.34 -4.63 -6.31
N LEU A 34 6.87 -3.70 -7.13
CA LEU A 34 5.50 -3.17 -7.07
C LEU A 34 4.46 -4.15 -7.65
N ARG A 35 4.86 -5.11 -8.50
CA ARG A 35 4.00 -6.18 -9.00
C ARG A 35 3.41 -7.01 -7.86
N PHE A 36 4.18 -7.26 -6.81
CA PHE A 36 3.72 -8.06 -5.67
C PHE A 36 2.50 -7.46 -4.94
N PRO A 37 2.55 -6.23 -4.39
CA PRO A 37 1.38 -5.66 -3.73
C PRO A 37 0.22 -5.54 -4.72
N PHE A 38 0.44 -5.09 -5.95
CA PHE A 38 -0.64 -4.91 -6.93
C PHE A 38 -1.31 -6.22 -7.33
N PHE A 39 -0.54 -7.29 -7.51
CA PHE A 39 -1.11 -8.61 -7.75
C PHE A 39 -2.00 -9.06 -6.60
N ALA A 40 -1.56 -8.88 -5.35
CA ALA A 40 -2.38 -9.18 -4.18
C ALA A 40 -3.68 -8.37 -4.16
N PHE A 41 -3.65 -7.10 -4.57
CA PHE A 41 -4.84 -6.26 -4.71
C PHE A 41 -5.79 -6.75 -5.81
N TYR A 42 -5.29 -7.01 -7.02
CA TYR A 42 -6.12 -7.45 -8.15
C TYR A 42 -6.70 -8.85 -7.93
N LYS A 43 -5.95 -9.76 -7.32
CA LYS A 43 -6.46 -11.09 -6.93
C LYS A 43 -7.60 -10.99 -5.92
N GLY A 44 -7.58 -9.98 -5.05
CA GLY A 44 -8.69 -9.63 -4.16
C GLY A 44 -9.88 -8.96 -4.85
N GLY A 45 -9.84 -8.74 -6.17
CA GLY A 45 -10.88 -8.02 -6.92
C GLY A 45 -10.84 -6.50 -6.75
N GLY A 46 -9.73 -5.95 -6.25
CA GLY A 46 -9.52 -4.50 -6.13
C GLY A 46 -8.89 -3.89 -7.39
N HIS A 47 -8.86 -2.55 -7.42
CA HIS A 47 -8.14 -1.78 -8.44
C HIS A 47 -7.06 -0.91 -7.77
N VAL A 48 -6.00 -0.58 -8.52
CA VAL A 48 -4.98 0.37 -8.08
C VAL A 48 -5.08 1.62 -8.94
N ARG A 49 -5.07 2.81 -8.32
CA ARG A 49 -5.00 4.09 -9.03
C ARG A 49 -3.97 5.03 -8.37
N TYR A 50 -3.29 5.82 -9.20
CA TYR A 50 -2.45 6.92 -8.75
C TYR A 50 -3.25 8.22 -8.76
N ASP A 51 -3.05 9.06 -7.74
CA ASP A 51 -3.72 10.35 -7.62
C ASP A 51 -2.73 11.43 -7.18
N ASP A 52 -2.46 12.38 -8.06
CA ASP A 52 -1.53 13.50 -7.84
C ASP A 52 -2.17 14.68 -7.10
N HIS A 53 -3.46 14.61 -6.79
CA HIS A 53 -4.15 15.55 -5.93
C HIS A 53 -4.18 15.09 -4.46
N LEU A 54 -3.90 13.82 -4.19
CA LEU A 54 -3.90 13.22 -2.87
C LEU A 54 -2.50 13.14 -2.23
N ILE A 55 -2.46 13.37 -0.92
CA ILE A 55 -1.23 13.33 -0.11
C ILE A 55 -0.97 11.91 0.40
N SER A 56 -2.00 11.25 0.93
CA SER A 56 -1.91 9.92 1.52
C SER A 56 -2.45 8.85 0.57
N SER A 57 -1.84 7.67 0.65
CA SER A 57 -2.43 6.46 0.11
C SER A 57 -3.49 5.94 1.07
N HIS A 58 -4.54 5.33 0.55
CA HIS A 58 -5.61 4.77 1.37
C HIS A 58 -6.47 3.80 0.56
N PHE A 59 -7.33 3.09 1.29
CA PHE A 59 -8.43 2.33 0.72
C PHE A 59 -9.66 3.18 0.54
N GLU A 60 -10.11 3.30 -0.71
CA GLU A 60 -11.46 3.77 -0.97
C GLU A 60 -12.43 2.60 -0.80
N PRO A 61 -13.51 2.77 0.00
CA PRO A 61 -14.57 1.78 0.07
C PRO A 61 -15.23 1.68 -1.32
N PHE A 62 -15.05 0.55 -1.98
CA PHE A 62 -15.79 0.21 -3.18
C PHE A 62 -17.06 -0.53 -2.77
N PRO A 63 -18.24 -0.18 -3.29
CA PRO A 63 -19.47 -0.83 -2.86
C PRO A 63 -19.48 -2.29 -3.35
N LEU A 64 -19.33 -3.25 -2.43
CA LEU A 64 -20.21 -4.41 -2.27
C LEU A 64 -19.87 -5.33 -1.08
N LEU A 65 -20.96 -5.88 -0.54
CA LEU A 65 -21.11 -6.94 0.47
C LEU A 65 -20.09 -8.08 0.35
N GLY A 66 -19.37 -8.40 1.43
CA GLY A 66 -18.57 -9.64 1.53
C GLY A 66 -17.14 -9.50 2.05
N GLY A 67 -16.64 -8.27 2.23
CA GLY A 67 -15.61 -8.01 3.24
C GLY A 67 -14.28 -7.44 2.77
N ARG A 68 -13.83 -7.55 1.51
CA ARG A 68 -12.58 -6.91 1.03
C ARG A 68 -12.57 -6.71 -0.50
N SER A 69 -13.28 -5.72 -1.01
CA SER A 69 -12.92 -5.10 -2.29
C SER A 69 -12.68 -3.63 -2.04
N ALA A 70 -11.42 -3.23 -2.13
CA ALA A 70 -10.97 -1.87 -1.89
C ALA A 70 -10.19 -1.40 -3.11
N ASN A 71 -10.49 -0.19 -3.57
CA ASN A 71 -9.59 0.47 -4.50
C ASN A 71 -8.41 0.98 -3.68
N LEU A 72 -7.21 0.51 -4.03
CA LEU A 72 -5.99 1.12 -3.53
C LEU A 72 -5.78 2.43 -4.28
N VAL A 73 -5.83 3.53 -3.55
CA VAL A 73 -5.45 4.84 -4.05
C VAL A 73 -4.07 5.17 -3.51
N ILE A 74 -3.13 5.45 -4.41
CA ILE A 74 -1.77 5.85 -4.05
C ILE A 74 -1.64 7.35 -4.29
N GLY A 75 -1.63 8.13 -3.20
CA GLY A 75 -1.45 9.58 -3.24
C GLY A 75 0.00 9.95 -3.53
N VAL A 76 0.23 10.73 -4.60
CA VAL A 76 1.58 11.10 -5.07
C VAL A 76 1.90 12.59 -5.01
N LYS A 77 0.96 13.44 -4.57
CA LYS A 77 1.09 14.91 -4.63
C LYS A 77 2.39 15.48 -4.08
N TYR A 78 2.85 14.96 -2.94
CA TYR A 78 4.04 15.45 -2.24
C TYR A 78 5.14 14.41 -2.12
N ARG A 79 5.08 13.34 -2.93
CA ARG A 79 6.10 12.29 -2.89
C ARG A 79 7.37 12.81 -3.53
N LYS A 80 8.43 12.91 -2.73
CA LYS A 80 9.72 13.47 -3.17
C LYS A 80 10.62 12.42 -3.81
N ASP A 81 10.44 11.17 -3.41
CA ASP A 81 11.22 10.01 -3.86
C ASP A 81 10.25 8.90 -4.31
N TYR A 82 10.56 8.24 -5.42
CA TYR A 82 9.79 7.09 -5.90
C TYR A 82 9.79 5.94 -4.88
N MET A 83 10.78 5.89 -4.00
CA MET A 83 10.82 4.93 -2.90
C MET A 83 9.65 5.12 -1.93
N GLU A 84 9.17 6.34 -1.71
CA GLU A 84 8.02 6.59 -0.85
C GLU A 84 6.74 5.95 -1.41
N ILE A 85 6.62 5.86 -2.73
CA ILE A 85 5.52 5.14 -3.41
C ILE A 85 5.62 3.65 -3.12
N ILE A 86 6.83 3.08 -3.19
CA ILE A 86 7.08 1.67 -2.88
C ILE A 86 6.74 1.39 -1.42
N TRP A 87 7.28 2.17 -0.49
CA TRP A 87 7.01 2.01 0.94
C TRP A 87 5.51 2.09 1.25
N SER A 88 4.82 3.08 0.68
CA SER A 88 3.39 3.23 0.86
C SER A 88 2.61 2.06 0.26
N SER A 89 3.00 1.55 -0.91
CA SER A 89 2.32 0.39 -1.53
C SER A 89 2.44 -0.86 -0.65
N PHE A 90 3.59 -1.05 0.01
CA PHE A 90 3.80 -2.16 0.93
C PHE A 90 3.09 -1.97 2.27
N HIS A 91 2.94 -0.73 2.76
CA HIS A 91 2.09 -0.42 3.92
C HIS A 91 0.64 -0.85 3.68
N GLU A 92 0.07 -0.49 2.54
CA GLU A 92 -1.30 -0.87 2.18
C GLU A 92 -1.42 -2.40 2.02
N TRP A 93 -0.39 -3.07 1.48
CA TRP A 93 -0.34 -4.53 1.51
C TRP A 93 -0.29 -5.08 2.95
N GLY A 94 0.42 -4.42 3.86
CA GLY A 94 0.43 -4.71 5.28
C GLY A 94 -0.99 -4.77 5.84
N HIS A 95 -1.81 -3.75 5.56
CA HIS A 95 -3.23 -3.73 5.94
C HIS A 95 -4.07 -4.86 5.32
N LEU A 96 -3.81 -5.22 4.06
CA LEU A 96 -4.48 -6.38 3.45
C LEU A 96 -4.18 -7.68 4.17
N SER A 97 -2.97 -7.84 4.67
CA SER A 97 -2.54 -9.05 5.37
C SER A 97 -3.02 -9.13 6.83
N GLN A 98 -3.65 -8.06 7.34
CA GLN A 98 -4.25 -8.02 8.67
C GLN A 98 -5.68 -8.60 8.68
N PRO A 99 -6.22 -8.95 9.87
CA PRO A 99 -7.66 -9.16 10.07
C PRO A 99 -8.48 -7.93 9.68
N THR A 100 -9.78 -8.11 9.43
CA THR A 100 -10.66 -7.04 8.95
C THR A 100 -10.78 -5.94 10.01
N LEU A 101 -10.74 -4.67 9.58
CA LEU A 101 -10.90 -3.53 10.48
C LEU A 101 -12.28 -3.56 11.15
N THR A 102 -12.31 -3.54 12.48
CA THR A 102 -13.55 -3.47 13.27
C THR A 102 -13.87 -2.04 13.66
N ASN A 103 -15.14 -1.78 14.02
CA ASN A 103 -15.56 -0.47 14.54
C ASN A 103 -14.86 -0.15 15.89
N GLU A 104 -14.61 -1.16 16.72
CA GLU A 104 -13.86 -0.99 17.97
C GLU A 104 -12.47 -0.42 17.72
N ILE A 105 -11.71 -1.01 16.79
CA ILE A 105 -10.38 -0.52 16.42
C ILE A 105 -10.49 0.90 15.87
N ARG A 106 -11.43 1.13 14.94
CA ARG A 106 -11.62 2.43 14.28
C ARG A 106 -11.94 3.56 15.24
N LEU A 107 -12.70 3.29 16.30
CA LEU A 107 -13.13 4.29 17.26
C LEU A 107 -12.14 4.47 18.43
N ASN A 108 -11.09 3.66 18.49
CA ASN A 108 -10.07 3.71 19.53
C ASN A 108 -8.72 4.16 18.94
N PRO A 109 -8.25 5.38 19.24
CA PRO A 109 -6.99 5.90 18.69
C PRO A 109 -5.76 5.02 18.99
N LEU A 110 -5.70 4.41 20.18
CA LEU A 110 -4.59 3.54 20.56
C LEU A 110 -4.59 2.24 19.73
N LEU A 111 -5.75 1.61 19.56
CA LEU A 111 -5.88 0.40 18.74
C LEU A 111 -5.65 0.71 17.25
N THR A 112 -6.10 1.86 16.77
CA THR A 112 -5.82 2.33 15.42
C THR A 112 -4.31 2.48 15.22
N HIS A 113 -3.62 3.18 16.13
CA HIS A 113 -2.17 3.33 16.06
C HIS A 113 -1.45 1.98 16.06
N GLN A 114 -1.84 1.04 16.95
CA GLN A 114 -1.26 -0.31 16.98
C GLN A 114 -1.46 -1.05 15.65
N ARG A 115 -2.64 -0.89 15.02
CA ARG A 115 -2.91 -1.48 13.72
C ARG A 115 -2.06 -0.86 12.60
N GLU A 116 -1.86 0.45 12.58
CA GLU A 116 -0.96 1.10 11.61
C GLU A 116 0.48 0.60 11.80
N SER A 117 0.96 0.52 13.05
CA SER A 117 2.29 -0.02 13.36
C SER A 117 2.46 -1.47 12.86
N ASP A 118 1.49 -2.35 13.14
CA ASP A 118 1.53 -3.74 12.68
C ASP A 118 1.49 -3.84 11.14
N ALA A 119 0.82 -2.92 10.44
CA ALA A 119 0.83 -2.87 8.98
C ALA A 119 2.22 -2.54 8.43
N TRP A 120 2.94 -1.60 9.08
CA TRP A 120 4.32 -1.29 8.75
C TRP A 120 5.28 -2.44 9.04
N ASP A 121 5.13 -3.17 10.15
CA ASP A 121 5.99 -4.30 10.49
C ASP A 121 5.82 -5.47 9.50
N ARG A 122 4.59 -5.69 9.04
CA ARG A 122 4.31 -6.63 7.95
C ARG A 122 4.97 -6.17 6.66
N ALA A 123 4.81 -4.90 6.30
CA ALA A 123 5.45 -4.30 5.13
C ALA A 123 6.97 -4.51 5.17
N GLU A 124 7.62 -4.22 6.31
CA GLU A 124 9.06 -4.43 6.52
C GLU A 124 9.46 -5.88 6.27
N THR A 125 8.72 -6.82 6.86
CA THR A 125 8.99 -8.26 6.71
C THR A 125 8.96 -8.66 5.24
N LYS A 126 7.99 -8.17 4.47
CA LYS A 126 7.86 -8.48 3.06
C LYS A 126 8.90 -7.77 2.19
N LEU A 127 9.26 -6.53 2.50
CA LEU A 127 10.27 -5.77 1.77
C LEU A 127 11.65 -6.44 1.80
N LYS A 128 11.98 -7.15 2.89
CA LYS A 128 13.24 -7.90 3.04
C LYS A 128 13.40 -9.03 2.02
N ASP A 129 12.30 -9.53 1.43
CA ASP A 129 12.33 -10.54 0.36
C ASP A 129 12.93 -9.97 -0.94
N PHE A 130 12.97 -8.64 -1.10
CA PHE A 130 13.47 -7.99 -2.31
C PHE A 130 14.88 -7.45 -2.09
N ALA A 131 15.88 -8.22 -2.56
CA ALA A 131 17.30 -7.86 -2.41
C ALA A 131 17.62 -6.44 -2.91
N ILE A 132 16.97 -6.00 -3.99
CA ILE A 132 17.15 -4.65 -4.56
C ILE A 132 16.73 -3.52 -3.61
N LEU A 133 15.88 -3.79 -2.62
CA LEU A 133 15.41 -2.80 -1.64
C LEU A 133 16.28 -2.73 -0.39
N GLN A 134 17.08 -3.76 -0.10
CA GLN A 134 17.89 -3.82 1.12
C GLN A 134 18.81 -2.60 1.32
N PRO A 135 19.51 -2.08 0.30
CA PRO A 135 20.33 -0.86 0.44
C PRO A 135 19.53 0.38 0.87
N HIS A 136 18.22 0.36 0.70
CA HIS A 136 17.32 1.49 0.92
C HIS A 136 16.48 1.36 2.20
N MET A 137 16.60 0.27 2.96
CA MET A 137 15.77 0.02 4.15
C MET A 137 15.92 1.10 5.23
N HIS A 138 17.06 1.78 5.32
CA HIS A 138 17.22 2.92 6.24
C HIS A 138 16.24 4.06 5.91
N LYS A 139 15.97 4.33 4.63
CA LYS A 139 14.97 5.32 4.21
C LYS A 139 13.54 4.86 4.52
N PHE A 140 13.28 3.56 4.41
CA PHE A 140 12.00 2.99 4.81
C PHE A 140 11.72 3.25 6.30
N TYR A 141 12.69 3.04 7.19
CA TYR A 141 12.49 3.30 8.62
C TYR A 141 12.20 4.77 8.91
N ILE A 142 12.95 5.69 8.30
CA ILE A 142 12.69 7.14 8.42
C ILE A 142 11.27 7.47 7.95
N TYR A 143 10.86 6.92 6.81
CA TYR A 143 9.54 7.16 6.24
C TYR A 143 8.41 6.57 7.11
N ARG A 144 8.58 5.35 7.63
CA ARG A 144 7.67 4.71 8.58
C ARG A 144 7.48 5.58 9.82
N ASP A 145 8.58 6.01 10.42
CA ASP A 145 8.53 6.76 11.68
C ASP A 145 7.85 8.12 11.48
N GLN A 146 8.07 8.78 10.34
CA GLN A 146 7.32 9.98 9.96
C GLN A 146 5.82 9.70 9.88
N CYS A 147 5.39 8.65 9.19
CA CYS A 147 3.98 8.30 9.08
C CYS A 147 3.33 7.90 10.41
N LEU A 148 4.04 7.18 11.28
CA LEU A 148 3.51 6.77 12.59
C LEU A 148 3.39 7.94 13.57
N ASN A 149 4.32 8.91 13.51
CA ASN A 149 4.25 10.11 14.36
C ASN A 149 3.00 10.94 14.08
N ASP A 150 2.51 11.01 12.84
CA ASP A 150 1.25 11.69 12.49
C ASP A 150 0.02 11.10 13.21
N TYR A 151 0.11 9.86 13.71
CA TYR A 151 -0.94 9.22 14.51
C TYR A 151 -0.79 9.45 16.01
N TYR A 152 0.44 9.59 16.52
CA TYR A 152 0.69 9.88 17.94
C TYR A 152 0.08 11.21 18.38
N ASP A 153 0.12 12.23 17.51
CA ASP A 153 -0.47 13.55 17.78
C ASP A 153 -2.00 13.51 17.97
N LYS A 154 -2.65 12.39 17.62
CA LYS A 154 -4.10 12.19 17.73
C LYS A 154 -4.52 11.40 18.96
N ILE A 155 -3.58 10.91 19.77
CA ILE A 155 -3.89 10.16 21.00
C ILE A 155 -4.08 11.17 22.15
N PRO A 156 -5.27 11.23 22.79
CA PRO A 156 -5.47 12.08 23.96
C PRO A 156 -4.51 11.67 25.09
N LYS A 157 -3.84 12.66 25.70
CA LYS A 157 -2.92 12.45 26.83
C LYS A 157 -3.66 12.22 28.14
#